data_AF-A0A645EWB5-F1
#
_entry.id   AF-A0A645EWB5-F1
#
_cell.length_a   1.000
_cell.length_b   1.000
_cell.length_c   1.000
_cell.angle_alpha   90.00
_cell.angle_beta   90.00
_cell.angle_gamma   90.00
#
_symmetry.space_group_name_H-M   'P 1'
#
loop_
_entity.id
_entity.type
_entity.pdbx_description
1 polymer ?
#
loop_
_entity_poly.entity_id
_entity_poly.type
_entity_poly.pdbx_seq_one_letter_code
_entity_poly.pdbx_strand_id
1 'polypeptide(L)'
;MCFRKSFFEEFGLYDEQYILIEDIPMMEKLVSNDIPIGIIDECVIIHRLNSGISSTKRLFKQSNINYYRDNQRIFFDYLQKEKNIFWKIIYNEYYLVSKYRIFMASNSSKKQHLLVTLLYLPVLIIYSFINYKNFLNKLNDFLRSL
;
A
#
# COMPACT_ATOMS: atom_id res chain seq x y z
N MET A 1 -16.70 -9.76 -5.60
CA MET A 1 -17.53 -8.83 -6.40
C MET A 1 -17.89 -9.50 -7.70
N CYS A 2 -19.09 -9.24 -8.22
CA CYS A 2 -19.54 -9.75 -9.51
C CYS A 2 -19.97 -8.55 -10.36
N PHE A 3 -19.54 -8.52 -11.61
CA PHE A 3 -19.81 -7.42 -12.53
C PHE A 3 -20.57 -7.95 -13.75
N ARG A 4 -21.45 -7.12 -14.31
CA ARG A 4 -22.06 -7.41 -15.62
C ARG A 4 -20.98 -7.25 -16.70
N LYS A 5 -21.03 -8.06 -17.76
CA LYS A 5 -20.11 -7.92 -18.90
C LYS A 5 -20.12 -6.51 -19.51
N SER A 6 -21.31 -5.91 -19.62
CA SER A 6 -21.51 -4.56 -20.17
C SER A 6 -20.72 -3.49 -19.41
N PHE A 7 -20.50 -3.67 -18.10
CA PHE A 7 -19.67 -2.75 -17.32
C PHE A 7 -18.25 -2.68 -17.88
N PHE A 8 -17.65 -3.83 -18.19
CA PHE A 8 -16.28 -3.88 -18.69
C PHE A 8 -16.16 -3.41 -20.15
N GLU A 9 -17.22 -3.59 -20.94
CA GLU A 9 -17.28 -3.08 -22.31
C GLU A 9 -17.34 -1.54 -22.34
N GLU A 10 -17.95 -0.92 -21.33
CA GLU A 10 -18.13 0.53 -21.24
C GLU A 10 -16.99 1.24 -20.48
N PHE A 11 -16.53 0.67 -19.36
CA PHE A 11 -15.62 1.35 -18.42
C PHE A 11 -14.20 0.75 -18.35
N GLY A 12 -13.90 -0.22 -19.21
CA GLY A 12 -12.61 -0.90 -19.26
C GLY A 12 -12.48 -2.05 -18.26
N LEU A 13 -11.32 -2.71 -18.28
CA LEU A 13 -11.01 -3.93 -17.52
C LEU A 13 -10.43 -3.64 -16.12
N TYR A 14 -10.20 -4.73 -15.38
CA TYR A 14 -9.34 -4.74 -14.18
C TYR A 14 -7.85 -4.75 -14.61
N ASP A 15 -6.98 -4.31 -13.71
CA ASP A 15 -5.51 -4.18 -13.81
C ASP A 15 -5.02 -3.23 -14.92
N GLU A 16 -5.75 -2.14 -15.15
CA GLU A 16 -5.37 -1.13 -16.15
C GLU A 16 -4.37 -0.11 -15.60
N GLN A 17 -4.47 0.23 -14.31
CA GLN A 17 -3.68 1.30 -13.71
C GLN A 17 -2.54 0.77 -12.84
N TYR A 18 -2.80 -0.26 -12.05
CA TYR A 18 -1.86 -0.85 -11.11
C TYR A 18 -1.79 -2.36 -11.25
N ILE A 19 -0.66 -2.97 -10.88
CA ILE A 19 -0.41 -4.40 -11.14
C ILE A 19 -1.10 -5.28 -10.09
N LEU A 20 -1.15 -4.83 -8.83
CA LEU A 20 -1.59 -5.60 -7.67
C LEU A 20 -2.65 -4.89 -6.82
N ILE A 21 -2.90 -3.60 -7.05
CA ILE A 21 -3.82 -2.78 -6.23
C ILE A 21 -4.83 -2.08 -7.15
N GLU A 22 -5.70 -2.84 -7.80
CA GLU A 22 -6.71 -2.27 -8.71
C GLU A 22 -8.07 -2.01 -8.03
N ASP A 23 -8.30 -2.55 -6.84
CA ASP A 23 -9.58 -2.37 -6.14
C ASP A 23 -9.92 -0.87 -5.93
N ILE A 24 -8.90 -0.03 -5.71
CA ILE A 24 -9.08 1.41 -5.54
C ILE A 24 -9.56 2.08 -6.84
N PRO A 25 -8.84 2.01 -7.98
CA PRO A 25 -9.33 2.50 -9.27
C PRO A 25 -10.73 2.00 -9.63
N MET A 26 -10.99 0.72 -9.37
CA MET A 26 -12.29 0.13 -9.69
C MET A 26 -13.41 0.76 -8.86
N MET A 27 -13.19 0.97 -7.56
CA MET A 27 -14.16 1.66 -6.70
C MET A 27 -14.35 3.11 -7.11
N GLU A 28 -13.27 3.81 -7.49
CA GLU A 28 -13.38 5.17 -8.03
C GLU A 28 -14.21 5.21 -9.32
N LYS A 29 -14.04 4.23 -10.23
CA LYS A 29 -14.87 4.11 -11.44
C LYS A 29 -16.35 3.88 -11.09
N LEU A 30 -16.65 2.99 -10.16
CA LEU A 30 -18.03 2.72 -9.74
C LEU A 30 -18.72 3.97 -9.19
N VAL A 31 -18.03 4.69 -8.29
CA VAL A 31 -18.57 5.90 -7.66
C VAL A 31 -18.68 7.05 -8.66
N SER A 32 -17.66 7.26 -9.51
CA SER A 32 -17.64 8.40 -10.45
C SER A 32 -18.66 8.28 -11.58
N ASN A 33 -19.17 7.07 -11.85
CA ASN A 33 -20.19 6.81 -12.87
C ASN A 33 -21.55 6.42 -12.27
N ASP A 34 -21.77 6.67 -10.98
CA ASP A 34 -23.02 6.40 -10.27
C ASP A 34 -23.58 4.98 -10.49
N ILE A 35 -22.68 3.99 -10.55
CA ILE A 35 -23.05 2.61 -10.86
C ILE A 35 -23.75 2.00 -9.63
N PRO A 36 -24.98 1.48 -9.77
CA PRO A 36 -25.70 0.91 -8.64
C PRO A 36 -25.03 -0.38 -8.15
N ILE A 37 -24.76 -0.44 -6.85
CA ILE A 37 -24.13 -1.58 -6.19
C ILE A 37 -25.20 -2.32 -5.36
N GLY A 38 -25.47 -3.57 -5.70
CA GLY A 38 -26.26 -4.48 -4.87
C GLY A 38 -25.38 -5.17 -3.83
N ILE A 39 -25.89 -5.31 -2.61
CA ILE A 39 -25.20 -6.01 -1.51
C ILE A 39 -25.97 -7.28 -1.20
N ILE A 40 -25.24 -8.39 -1.03
CA ILE A 40 -25.80 -9.65 -0.53
C ILE A 40 -25.44 -9.72 0.95
N ASP A 41 -26.46 -9.79 1.81
CA ASP A 41 -26.30 -9.86 3.27
C ASP A 41 -26.09 -11.31 3.75
N GLU A 42 -25.15 -12.02 3.10
CA GLU A 42 -24.81 -13.40 3.42
C GLU A 42 -23.29 -13.60 3.34
N CYS A 43 -22.76 -14.51 4.17
CA CYS A 43 -21.35 -14.87 4.10
C CYS A 43 -21.09 -15.77 2.90
N VAL A 44 -20.68 -15.17 1.78
CA VAL A 44 -20.40 -15.88 0.52
C VAL A 44 -18.92 -16.28 0.36
N ILE A 45 -18.00 -15.63 1.06
CA ILE A 45 -16.55 -15.88 0.93
C ILE A 45 -15.87 -15.78 2.30
N ILE A 46 -15.02 -16.76 2.62
CA ILE A 46 -14.14 -16.75 3.80
C ILE A 46 -12.72 -16.43 3.35
N HIS A 47 -12.21 -15.27 3.74
CA HIS A 47 -10.83 -14.87 3.45
C HIS A 47 -9.88 -15.29 4.58
N ARG A 48 -8.64 -15.63 4.21
CA ARG A 48 -7.58 -15.88 5.19
C ARG A 48 -7.20 -14.56 5.86
N LEU A 49 -7.19 -14.56 7.20
CA LEU A 49 -6.67 -13.43 7.97
C LEU A 49 -5.15 -13.33 7.78
N ASN A 50 -4.65 -12.09 7.62
CA ASN A 50 -3.22 -11.77 7.56
C ASN A 50 -2.40 -12.42 6.43
N SER A 51 -3.03 -12.81 5.30
CA SER A 51 -2.31 -13.41 4.15
C SER A 51 -2.06 -12.44 2.99
N GLY A 52 -2.07 -11.13 3.23
CA GLY A 52 -1.80 -10.13 2.21
C GLY A 52 -0.35 -10.15 1.70
N ILE A 53 -0.11 -9.58 0.52
CA ILE A 53 1.25 -9.44 -0.02
C ILE A 53 2.14 -8.66 0.96
N SER A 54 1.56 -7.65 1.63
CA SER A 54 2.19 -6.83 2.65
C SER A 54 2.58 -7.57 3.94
N SER A 55 2.00 -8.75 4.23
CA SER A 55 2.30 -9.54 5.45
C SER A 55 3.40 -10.58 5.24
N THR A 56 3.89 -10.74 4.02
CA THR A 56 4.95 -11.71 3.72
C THR A 56 6.28 -11.27 4.34
N LYS A 57 6.90 -12.14 5.15
CA LYS A 57 8.24 -11.89 5.77
C LYS A 57 9.38 -11.71 4.75
N ARG A 58 9.18 -12.13 3.50
CA ARG A 58 10.15 -12.02 2.40
C ARG A 58 10.05 -10.67 1.70
N LEU A 59 10.57 -9.62 2.33
CA LEU A 59 10.53 -8.25 1.80
C LEU A 59 11.10 -8.11 0.38
N PHE A 60 12.05 -8.95 0.00
CA PHE A 60 12.76 -8.91 -1.28
C PHE A 60 12.09 -9.68 -2.43
N LYS A 61 10.90 -10.25 -2.22
CA LYS A 61 10.17 -10.96 -3.30
C LYS A 61 9.67 -9.96 -4.34
N GLN A 62 9.73 -10.30 -5.63
CA GLN A 62 9.27 -9.42 -6.72
C GLN A 62 7.82 -8.94 -6.54
N SER A 63 6.92 -9.79 -6.04
CA SER A 63 5.54 -9.41 -5.73
C SER A 63 5.44 -8.26 -4.72
N ASN A 64 6.32 -8.24 -3.72
CA ASN A 64 6.35 -7.18 -2.72
C ASN A 64 6.87 -5.87 -3.30
N ILE A 65 7.87 -5.96 -4.19
CA ILE A 65 8.39 -4.79 -4.91
C ILE A 65 7.30 -4.19 -5.78
N ASN A 66 6.58 -5.00 -6.55
CA ASN A 66 5.46 -4.53 -7.38
C ASN A 66 4.38 -3.90 -6.52
N TYR A 67 4.05 -4.50 -5.38
CA TYR A 67 3.05 -3.96 -4.45
C TYR A 67 3.47 -2.59 -3.91
N TYR A 68 4.74 -2.39 -3.55
CA TYR A 68 5.23 -1.09 -3.11
C TYR A 68 5.33 -0.07 -4.24
N ARG A 69 5.54 -0.49 -5.49
CA ARG A 69 5.48 0.39 -6.66
C ARG A 69 4.06 0.89 -6.92
N ASP A 70 3.07 0.02 -6.81
CA ASP A 70 1.67 0.42 -6.94
C ASP A 70 1.28 1.39 -5.83
N ASN A 71 1.59 1.07 -4.56
CA ASN A 71 1.38 2.00 -3.45
C ASN A 71 2.06 3.35 -3.69
N GLN A 72 3.32 3.35 -4.15
CA GLN A 72 4.06 4.58 -4.43
C GLN A 72 3.32 5.43 -5.47
N ARG A 73 2.81 4.81 -6.55
CA ARG A 73 2.04 5.54 -7.57
C ARG A 73 0.72 6.08 -7.01
N ILE A 74 -0.06 5.24 -6.33
CA ILE A 74 -1.33 5.62 -5.70
C ILE A 74 -1.15 6.85 -4.79
N PHE A 75 -0.17 6.80 -3.87
CA PHE A 75 0.06 7.91 -2.94
C PHE A 75 0.60 9.15 -3.65
N PHE A 76 1.36 8.98 -4.74
CA PHE A 76 1.76 10.11 -5.56
C PHE A 76 0.56 10.77 -6.22
N ASP A 77 -0.35 9.99 -6.79
CA ASP A 77 -1.57 10.49 -7.45
C ASP A 77 -2.48 11.21 -6.45
N TYR A 78 -2.66 10.67 -5.24
CA TYR A 78 -3.39 11.35 -4.17
C TYR A 78 -2.69 12.62 -3.70
N LEU A 79 -1.37 12.61 -3.56
CA LEU A 79 -0.60 13.80 -3.17
C LEU A 79 -0.78 14.97 -4.15
N GLN A 80 -0.88 14.68 -5.46
CA GLN A 80 -1.12 15.69 -6.49
C GLN A 80 -2.53 16.29 -6.44
N LYS A 81 -3.54 15.46 -6.13
CA LYS A 81 -4.95 15.86 -6.09
C LYS A 81 -5.35 16.56 -4.78
N GLU A 82 -4.71 16.20 -3.68
CA GLU A 82 -5.08 16.67 -2.35
C GLU A 82 -4.81 18.18 -2.21
N LYS A 83 -5.73 18.89 -1.55
CA LYS A 83 -5.59 20.33 -1.26
C LYS A 83 -5.26 20.59 0.20
N ASN A 84 -5.69 19.70 1.10
CA ASN A 84 -5.47 19.83 2.52
C ASN A 84 -4.01 19.51 2.88
N ILE A 85 -3.34 20.46 3.55
CA ILE A 85 -1.93 20.33 3.93
C ILE A 85 -1.65 19.14 4.86
N PHE A 86 -2.56 18.83 5.77
CA PHE A 86 -2.42 17.72 6.70
C PHE A 86 -2.37 16.40 5.93
N TRP A 87 -3.34 16.19 5.02
CA TRP A 87 -3.37 14.99 4.18
C TRP A 87 -2.21 14.91 3.21
N LYS A 88 -1.74 16.04 2.67
CA LYS A 88 -0.50 16.08 1.86
C LYS A 88 0.71 15.53 2.63
N ILE A 89 0.88 15.94 3.89
CA ILE A 89 1.97 15.43 4.73
C ILE A 89 1.82 13.91 4.88
N ILE A 90 0.64 13.43 5.24
CA ILE A 90 0.37 12.00 5.41
C ILE A 90 0.65 11.20 4.13
N TYR A 91 0.13 11.63 2.97
CA TYR A 91 0.36 10.95 1.70
C TYR A 91 1.82 10.99 1.27
N ASN A 92 2.51 12.11 1.50
CA ASN A 92 3.95 12.22 1.24
C ASN A 92 4.74 11.22 2.09
N GLU A 93 4.41 11.04 3.37
CA GLU A 93 5.06 10.04 4.21
C GLU A 93 4.82 8.61 3.70
N TYR A 94 3.59 8.26 3.31
CA TYR A 94 3.31 6.95 2.72
C TYR A 94 4.04 6.72 1.38
N TYR A 95 4.14 7.76 0.54
CA TYR A 95 4.94 7.74 -0.67
C TYR A 95 6.43 7.47 -0.37
N LEU A 96 7.00 8.20 0.60
CA LEU A 96 8.42 8.07 0.97
C LEU A 96 8.72 6.72 1.62
N VAL A 97 7.83 6.20 2.46
CA VAL A 97 7.95 4.84 3.05
C VAL A 97 7.92 3.77 1.97
N SER A 98 7.03 3.90 0.98
CA SER A 98 6.97 2.97 -0.16
C SER A 98 8.27 3.01 -0.97
N LYS A 99 8.79 4.22 -1.22
CA LYS A 99 10.07 4.45 -1.90
C LYS A 99 11.25 3.85 -1.14
N TYR A 100 11.30 4.04 0.20
CA TYR A 100 12.29 3.39 1.07
C TYR A 100 12.28 1.87 0.91
N ARG A 101 11.09 1.24 0.95
CA ARG A 101 10.96 -0.22 0.82
C ARG A 101 11.42 -0.72 -0.55
N ILE A 102 11.12 0.00 -1.62
CA ILE A 102 11.60 -0.32 -2.98
C ILE A 102 13.13 -0.26 -3.04
N PHE A 103 13.75 0.78 -2.47
CA PHE A 103 15.20 0.90 -2.44
C PHE A 103 15.85 -0.17 -1.59
N MET A 104 15.32 -0.44 -0.39
CA MET A 104 15.80 -1.55 0.43
C MET A 104 15.73 -2.87 -0.34
N ALA A 105 14.63 -3.11 -1.04
CA ALA A 105 14.44 -4.34 -1.80
C ALA A 105 15.35 -4.47 -3.04
N SER A 106 15.69 -3.36 -3.68
CA SER A 106 16.52 -3.31 -4.90
C SER A 106 18.02 -3.38 -4.63
N ASN A 107 18.45 -3.07 -3.40
CA ASN A 107 19.86 -3.12 -3.01
C ASN A 107 20.20 -4.47 -2.39
N SER A 108 21.41 -4.98 -2.66
CA SER A 108 21.86 -6.30 -2.17
C SER A 108 22.89 -6.21 -1.05
N SER A 109 23.64 -5.10 -0.95
CA SER A 109 24.73 -4.97 0.03
C SER A 109 24.29 -4.32 1.34
N LYS A 110 24.84 -4.81 2.46
CA LYS A 110 24.62 -4.23 3.79
C LYS A 110 24.98 -2.75 3.86
N LYS A 111 26.05 -2.32 3.17
CA LYS A 111 26.47 -0.91 3.12
C LYS A 111 25.41 -0.04 2.44
N GLN A 112 24.86 -0.50 1.31
CA GLN A 112 23.76 0.22 0.63
C GLN A 112 22.50 0.27 1.50
N HIS A 113 22.14 -0.83 2.18
CA HIS A 113 21.02 -0.84 3.12
C HIS A 113 21.19 0.17 4.25
N LEU A 114 22.40 0.29 4.81
CA LEU A 114 22.71 1.28 5.83
C LEU A 114 22.56 2.70 5.29
N LEU A 115 23.12 2.98 4.10
CA LEU A 115 23.00 4.29 3.45
C LEU A 115 21.55 4.66 3.16
N VAL A 116 20.75 3.73 2.63
CA VAL A 116 19.32 3.93 2.38
C VAL A 116 18.57 4.18 3.69
N THR A 117 18.90 3.45 4.76
CA THR A 117 18.26 3.64 6.06
C THR A 117 18.59 5.02 6.65
N LEU A 118 19.84 5.47 6.55
CA LEU A 118 20.24 6.81 6.99
C LEU A 118 19.55 7.92 6.18
N LEU A 119 19.47 7.75 4.86
CA LEU A 119 18.81 8.72 3.97
C LEU A 119 17.32 8.89 4.30
N TYR A 120 16.65 7.81 4.67
CA TYR A 120 15.21 7.81 5.00
C TYR A 120 14.92 7.85 6.51
N LEU A 121 15.93 8.11 7.35
CA LEU A 121 15.77 8.11 8.80
C LEU A 121 14.64 9.05 9.30
N PRO A 122 14.50 10.30 8.80
CA PRO A 122 13.40 11.17 9.21
C PRO A 122 12.02 10.57 8.92
N VAL A 123 11.86 9.96 7.75
CA VAL A 123 10.61 9.29 7.31
C VAL A 123 10.29 8.12 8.23
N LEU A 124 11.30 7.32 8.61
CA LEU A 124 11.13 6.20 9.52
C LEU A 124 10.73 6.65 10.93
N ILE A 125 11.25 7.78 11.40
CA ILE A 125 10.87 8.38 12.68
C ILE A 125 9.40 8.81 12.64
N ILE A 126 9.00 9.59 11.62
CA ILE A 126 7.61 10.06 11.48
C ILE A 126 6.65 8.88 11.35
N TYR A 127 6.98 7.90 10.50
CA TYR A 127 6.17 6.69 10.35
C TYR A 127 6.01 5.93 11.68
N SER A 128 7.05 5.88 12.50
CA SER A 128 7.00 5.24 13.82
C SER A 128 6.10 6.01 14.79
N PHE A 129 6.07 7.35 14.73
CA PHE A 129 5.11 8.16 15.49
C PHE A 129 3.67 7.93 15.03
N ILE A 130 3.42 7.94 13.72
CA ILE A 130 2.09 7.67 13.16
C ILE A 130 1.61 6.27 13.58
N ASN A 131 2.51 5.30 13.66
CA ASN A 131 2.21 3.90 13.99
C ASN A 131 2.69 3.49 15.39
N TYR A 132 2.68 4.41 16.37
CA TYR A 132 3.38 4.22 17.66
C TYR A 132 2.96 2.94 18.40
N LYS A 133 1.68 2.55 18.38
CA LYS A 133 1.21 1.32 19.05
C LYS A 133 1.91 0.08 18.49
N ASN A 134 1.96 -0.03 17.16
CA ASN A 134 2.61 -1.13 16.48
C ASN A 134 4.13 -1.12 16.69
N PHE A 135 4.72 0.07 16.75
CA PHE A 135 6.13 0.24 17.06
C PHE A 135 6.47 -0.25 18.48
N LEU A 136 5.72 0.19 19.50
CA LEU A 136 5.92 -0.22 20.90
C LEU A 136 5.75 -1.73 21.08
N ASN A 137 4.75 -2.34 20.43
CA ASN A 137 4.56 -3.79 20.48
C ASN A 137 5.78 -4.53 19.93
N LYS A 138 6.28 -4.12 18.76
CA LYS A 138 7.48 -4.74 18.15
C LYS A 138 8.75 -4.50 18.96
N LEU A 139 8.89 -3.32 19.57
CA LEU A 139 10.01 -3.01 20.45
C LEU A 139 10.01 -3.92 21.68
N ASN A 140 8.84 -4.11 22.30
CA ASN A 140 8.68 -5.03 23.43
C ASN A 140 9.01 -6.48 23.02
N ASP A 141 8.56 -6.93 21.86
CA ASP A 141 8.88 -8.27 21.34
C ASP A 141 10.39 -8.45 21.13
N PHE A 142 11.07 -7.42 20.59
CA PHE A 142 12.52 -7.43 20.40
C PHE A 142 13.27 -7.47 21.74
N LEU A 143 12.89 -6.63 22.70
CA LEU A 143 13.51 -6.60 24.02
C LEU A 143 13.34 -7.92 24.78
N ARG A 144 12.23 -8.65 24.55
CA ARG A 144 12.01 -9.99 25.11
C ARG A 144 12.84 -11.08 24.44
N SER A 145 13.41 -10.81 23.26
CA SER A 145 14.21 -11.76 22.48
C SER A 145 15.72 -11.63 22.68
N LEU A 146 16.16 -10.59 23.40
CA LEU A 146 17.54 -10.36 23.84
C LEU A 146 17.77 -11.02 25.20
#